data_AF-A0A7Y1ZQ55-F1
#
_entry.id   AF-A0A7Y1ZQ55-F1
#
_cell.length_a   1.000
_cell.length_b   1.000
_cell.length_c   1.000
_cell.angle_alpha   90.00
_cell.angle_beta   90.00
_cell.angle_gamma   90.00
#
_symmetry.space_group_name_H-M   'P 1'
#
loop_
_entity.id
_entity.type
_entity.pdbx_description
1 polymer ?
#
loop_
_entity_poly.entity_id
_entity_poly.type
_entity_poly.pdbx_seq_one_letter_code
_entity_poly.pdbx_strand_id
1 'polypeptide(L)'
;ALASTVAFGIPGSSSMAIALSGFYILGLETGPQLLTHEIRFVFLMIFTVIAGNLIGTLLGIFVMNPLIRFSVLPANILVPLVVMVIFAGAYASDSSLINIVITLVFGIVGFFMKVLKYSRASLLIGLVLGETIEKNLYLAIQIDGPLFFLELLPLSLLLIAILVLILNVRLGLKPGRSANER
;
A
#
# COMPACT_ATOMS: atom_id res chain seq x y z
N ALA A 1 -6.19 -5.39 -7.99
CA ALA A 1 -5.28 -5.23 -6.84
C ALA A 1 -4.99 -6.56 -6.13
N LEU A 2 -6.01 -7.37 -5.78
CA LEU A 2 -5.79 -8.69 -5.17
C LEU A 2 -4.92 -9.60 -6.05
N ALA A 3 -5.26 -9.73 -7.34
CA ALA A 3 -4.55 -10.61 -8.27
C ALA A 3 -3.05 -10.32 -8.36
N SER A 4 -2.64 -9.06 -8.50
CA SER A 4 -1.21 -8.70 -8.58
C SER A 4 -0.46 -8.99 -7.27
N THR A 5 -1.12 -8.73 -6.13
CA THR A 5 -0.54 -8.93 -4.80
C THR A 5 -0.36 -10.41 -4.50
N VAL A 6 -1.35 -11.23 -4.83
CA VAL A 6 -1.31 -12.69 -4.60
C VAL A 6 -0.38 -13.39 -5.59
N ALA A 7 -0.44 -13.05 -6.88
CA ALA A 7 0.30 -13.74 -7.93
C ALA A 7 1.78 -13.36 -7.98
N PHE A 8 2.12 -12.11 -7.71
CA PHE A 8 3.49 -11.59 -7.85
C PHE A 8 4.11 -11.13 -6.53
N GLY A 9 3.35 -11.11 -5.43
CA GLY A 9 3.81 -10.48 -4.18
C GLY A 9 3.96 -8.96 -4.27
N ILE A 10 3.42 -8.34 -5.32
CA ILE A 10 3.55 -6.89 -5.57
C ILE A 10 2.21 -6.20 -5.32
N PRO A 11 2.10 -5.37 -4.25
CA PRO A 11 0.88 -4.69 -3.90
C PRO A 11 0.55 -3.61 -4.94
N GLY A 12 -0.64 -3.72 -5.53
CA GLY A 12 -1.15 -2.76 -6.52
C GLY A 12 -1.82 -1.52 -5.92
N SER A 13 -1.93 -1.43 -4.59
CA SER A 13 -2.53 -0.30 -3.87
C SER A 13 -1.98 -0.22 -2.44
N SER A 14 -2.12 0.95 -1.79
CA SER A 14 -1.72 1.14 -0.39
C SER A 14 -2.43 0.18 0.56
N SER A 15 -3.72 -0.09 0.33
CA SER A 15 -4.51 -1.05 1.12
C SER A 15 -3.96 -2.47 1.00
N MET A 16 -3.52 -2.87 -0.20
CA MET A 16 -2.94 -4.20 -0.42
C MET A 16 -1.52 -4.33 0.13
N ALA A 17 -0.76 -3.24 0.25
CA ALA A 17 0.55 -3.26 0.92
C ALA A 17 0.39 -3.60 2.42
N ILE A 18 -0.63 -3.03 3.07
CA ILE A 18 -0.97 -3.35 4.46
C ILE A 18 -1.43 -4.82 4.56
N ALA A 19 -2.30 -5.26 3.64
CA ALA A 19 -2.75 -6.66 3.62
C ALA A 19 -1.59 -7.65 3.43
N LEU A 20 -0.62 -7.34 2.56
CA LEU A 20 0.59 -8.13 2.33
C LEU A 20 1.44 -8.26 3.60
N SER A 21 1.56 -7.18 4.37
CA SER A 21 2.23 -7.23 5.69
C SER A 21 1.52 -8.20 6.64
N GLY A 22 0.19 -8.22 6.62
CA GLY A 22 -0.61 -9.20 7.37
C GLY A 22 -0.41 -10.65 6.90
N PHE A 23 -0.29 -10.87 5.59
CA PHE A 23 0.01 -12.20 5.05
C PHE A 23 1.38 -12.72 5.53
N TYR A 24 2.40 -11.85 5.58
CA TYR A 24 3.70 -12.22 6.13
C TYR A 24 3.63 -12.57 7.62
N ILE A 25 2.85 -11.84 8.43
CA ILE A 25 2.62 -12.17 9.84
C ILE A 25 1.93 -13.54 9.99
N LEU A 26 1.07 -13.93 9.05
CA LEU A 26 0.40 -15.23 9.01
C LEU A 26 1.27 -16.34 8.42
N GLY A 27 2.51 -16.05 8.02
CA GLY A 27 3.42 -17.02 7.39
C GLY A 27 3.06 -17.38 5.94
N LEU A 28 2.27 -16.54 5.27
CA LEU A 28 1.85 -16.75 3.88
C LEU A 28 2.78 -15.98 2.94
N GLU A 29 3.61 -16.72 2.21
CA GLU A 29 4.47 -16.15 1.17
C GLU A 29 3.68 -15.99 -0.13
N THR A 30 3.40 -14.73 -0.50
CA THR A 30 2.74 -14.40 -1.77
C THR A 30 3.67 -14.58 -2.96
N GLY A 31 3.11 -14.83 -4.14
CA GLY A 31 3.87 -15.11 -5.36
C GLY A 31 3.43 -16.41 -6.04
N PRO A 32 4.22 -16.93 -6.99
CA PRO A 32 3.93 -18.18 -7.70
C PRO A 32 3.81 -19.39 -6.78
N GLN A 33 4.50 -19.37 -5.63
CA GLN A 33 4.44 -20.44 -4.64
C GLN A 33 3.06 -20.55 -4.00
N LEU A 34 2.39 -19.44 -3.69
CA LEU A 34 1.03 -19.43 -3.13
C LEU A 34 0.00 -20.01 -4.12
N LEU A 35 0.19 -19.76 -5.41
CA LEU A 35 -0.67 -20.28 -6.48
C LEU A 35 -0.49 -21.79 -6.70
N THR A 36 0.66 -22.35 -6.33
CA THR A 36 1.00 -23.76 -6.56
C THR A 36 0.78 -24.62 -5.32
N HIS A 37 1.18 -24.14 -4.14
CA HIS A 37 1.11 -24.89 -2.88
C HIS A 37 -0.20 -24.64 -2.12
N GLU A 38 -0.75 -23.43 -2.20
CA GLU A 38 -1.91 -23.00 -1.41
C GLU A 38 -3.10 -22.54 -2.26
N ILE A 39 -3.34 -23.26 -3.38
CA ILE A 39 -4.38 -22.87 -4.34
C ILE A 39 -5.79 -22.80 -3.73
N ARG A 40 -6.07 -23.64 -2.72
CA ARG A 40 -7.33 -23.60 -1.96
C ARG A 40 -7.51 -22.25 -1.25
N PHE A 41 -6.45 -21.73 -0.64
CA PHE A 41 -6.45 -20.44 0.04
C PHE A 41 -6.67 -19.28 -0.95
N VAL A 42 -6.07 -19.37 -2.14
CA VAL A 42 -6.26 -18.39 -3.21
C VAL A 42 -7.72 -18.33 -3.66
N PHE A 43 -8.37 -19.49 -3.90
CA PHE A 43 -9.78 -19.52 -4.25
C PHE A 43 -10.68 -19.00 -3.13
N LEU A 44 -10.38 -19.32 -1.87
CA LEU A 44 -11.10 -18.75 -0.73
C LEU A 44 -11.02 -17.23 -0.72
N MET A 45 -9.83 -16.63 -0.90
CA MET A 45 -9.69 -15.17 -1.00
C MET A 45 -10.51 -14.58 -2.15
N ILE A 46 -10.50 -15.21 -3.33
CA ILE A 46 -11.28 -14.76 -4.49
C ILE A 46 -12.78 -14.76 -4.14
N PHE A 47 -13.29 -15.88 -3.61
CA PHE A 47 -14.70 -15.97 -3.22
C PHE A 47 -15.06 -15.01 -2.09
N THR A 48 -14.19 -14.79 -1.11
CA THR A 48 -14.40 -13.80 -0.04
C THR A 48 -14.48 -12.39 -0.57
N VAL A 49 -13.65 -12.00 -1.55
CA VAL A 49 -13.74 -10.67 -2.17
C VAL A 49 -15.02 -10.51 -2.97
N ILE A 50 -15.41 -11.54 -3.73
CA ILE A 50 -16.66 -11.53 -4.50
C ILE A 50 -17.87 -11.42 -3.55
N ALA A 51 -17.94 -12.28 -2.54
CA ALA A 51 -19.01 -12.29 -1.55
C ALA A 51 -19.02 -11.00 -0.74
N GLY A 52 -17.86 -10.50 -0.32
CA GLY A 52 -17.71 -9.24 0.40
C GLY A 52 -18.19 -8.04 -0.40
N ASN A 53 -17.89 -7.98 -1.71
CA ASN A 53 -18.40 -6.94 -2.58
C ASN A 53 -19.91 -7.04 -2.77
N LEU A 54 -20.46 -8.24 -2.90
CA LEU A 54 -21.90 -8.46 -3.05
C LEU A 54 -22.66 -8.05 -1.78
N ILE A 55 -22.24 -8.57 -0.62
CA ILE A 55 -22.80 -8.23 0.70
C ILE A 55 -22.62 -6.74 0.98
N GLY A 56 -21.43 -6.19 0.70
CA GLY A 56 -21.13 -4.78 0.90
C GLY A 56 -22.01 -3.87 0.03
N THR A 57 -22.31 -4.27 -1.21
CA THR A 57 -23.24 -3.54 -2.07
C THR A 57 -24.66 -3.58 -1.51
N LEU A 58 -25.13 -4.75 -1.08
CA LEU A 58 -26.47 -4.92 -0.52
C LEU A 58 -26.64 -4.11 0.79
N LEU A 59 -25.69 -4.24 1.71
CA LEU A 59 -25.66 -3.45 2.94
C LEU A 59 -25.50 -1.96 2.66
N GLY A 60 -24.68 -1.60 1.66
CA GLY A 60 -24.49 -0.22 1.24
C GLY A 60 -25.81 0.42 0.84
N ILE A 61 -26.63 -0.26 0.04
CA ILE A 61 -27.97 0.23 -0.36
C ILE A 61 -28.89 0.35 0.86
N PHE A 62 -28.88 -0.63 1.76
CA PHE A 62 -29.76 -0.61 2.94
C PHE A 62 -29.38 0.46 3.97
N VAL A 63 -28.08 0.64 4.21
CA VAL A 63 -27.51 1.53 5.23
C VAL A 63 -27.20 2.93 4.67
N MET A 64 -27.43 3.16 3.37
CA MET A 64 -27.14 4.45 2.71
C MET A 64 -27.76 5.65 3.45
N ASN A 65 -29.02 5.53 3.87
CA ASN A 65 -29.77 6.61 4.52
C ASN A 65 -29.13 7.11 5.83
N PRO A 66 -28.80 6.25 6.83
CA PRO A 66 -28.06 6.70 8.00
C PRO A 66 -26.62 7.11 7.66
N LEU A 67 -25.97 6.49 6.67
CA LEU A 67 -24.59 6.81 6.30
C LEU A 67 -24.42 8.22 5.74
N ILE A 68 -25.40 8.71 4.98
CA ILE A 68 -25.42 10.10 4.50
C ILE A 68 -25.42 11.07 5.67
N ARG A 69 -26.16 10.80 6.75
CA ARG A 69 -26.18 11.65 7.96
C ARG A 69 -24.81 11.69 8.65
N PHE A 70 -24.07 10.58 8.64
CA PHE A 70 -22.71 10.54 9.18
C PHE A 70 -21.73 11.42 8.38
N SER A 71 -21.93 11.54 7.07
CA SER A 71 -21.09 12.38 6.19
C SER A 71 -21.27 13.88 6.44
N VAL A 72 -22.40 14.31 7.02
CA VAL A 72 -22.67 15.73 7.35
C VAL A 72 -22.14 16.10 8.74
N LEU A 73 -21.56 15.16 9.51
CA LEU A 73 -20.99 15.53 10.80
C LEU A 73 -19.85 16.54 10.63
N PRO A 74 -19.82 17.60 11.47
CA PRO A 74 -18.76 18.57 11.40
C PRO A 74 -17.42 17.91 11.69
N ALA A 75 -16.40 18.29 10.89
CA ALA A 75 -15.04 17.79 11.05
C ALA A 75 -14.50 17.97 12.48
N ASN A 76 -14.98 19.00 13.20
CA ASN A 76 -14.62 19.28 14.59
C ASN A 76 -14.96 18.13 15.56
N ILE A 77 -15.96 17.29 15.26
CA ILE A 77 -16.31 16.11 16.07
C ILE A 77 -15.65 14.86 15.50
N LEU A 78 -15.65 14.74 14.17
CA LEU A 78 -15.15 13.54 13.50
C LEU A 78 -13.63 13.36 13.69
N VAL A 79 -12.85 14.44 13.59
CA VAL A 79 -11.39 14.39 13.73
C VAL A 79 -10.95 13.89 15.12
N PRO A 80 -11.38 14.47 16.25
CA PRO A 80 -10.95 13.98 17.57
C PRO A 80 -11.42 12.55 17.84
N LEU A 81 -12.60 12.16 17.34
CA LEU A 81 -13.09 10.78 17.46
C LEU A 81 -12.20 9.79 16.70
N VAL A 82 -11.84 10.10 15.45
CA VAL A 82 -10.92 9.27 14.66
C VAL A 82 -9.55 9.19 15.30
N VAL A 83 -9.03 10.32 15.81
CA VAL A 83 -7.73 10.37 16.50
C VAL A 83 -7.75 9.51 17.77
N MET A 84 -8.83 9.55 18.56
CA MET A 84 -9.01 8.67 19.72
C MET A 84 -8.98 7.19 19.33
N VAL A 85 -9.70 6.80 18.27
CA VAL A 85 -9.72 5.42 17.78
C VAL A 85 -8.34 4.97 17.30
N ILE A 86 -7.60 5.84 16.60
CA ILE A 86 -6.24 5.54 16.13
C ILE A 86 -5.30 5.28 17.31
N PHE A 87 -5.30 6.14 18.33
CA PHE A 87 -4.43 5.95 19.49
C PHE A 87 -4.85 4.76 20.35
N ALA A 88 -6.16 4.52 20.52
CA ALA A 88 -6.66 3.33 21.18
C ALA A 88 -6.24 2.05 20.44
N GLY A 89 -6.31 2.05 19.11
CA GLY A 89 -5.84 0.94 18.27
C GLY A 89 -4.34 0.70 18.40
N ALA A 90 -3.53 1.75 18.36
CA ALA A 90 -2.08 1.66 18.53
C ALA A 90 -1.69 1.10 19.90
N TYR A 91 -2.42 1.47 20.95
CA TYR A 91 -2.21 0.93 22.29
C TYR A 91 -2.70 -0.51 22.42
N ALA A 92 -3.81 -0.87 21.76
CA ALA A 92 -4.42 -2.20 21.87
C ALA A 92 -3.53 -3.34 21.34
N SER A 93 -2.62 -3.08 20.40
CA SER A 93 -1.79 -4.14 19.80
C SER A 93 -0.77 -4.75 20.76
N ASP A 94 -0.17 -3.97 21.65
CA ASP A 94 0.92 -4.44 22.54
C ASP A 94 0.92 -3.76 23.92
N SER A 95 -0.13 -3.01 24.27
CA SER A 95 -0.23 -2.20 25.50
C SER A 95 0.98 -1.28 25.76
N SER A 96 1.67 -0.90 24.69
CA SER A 96 2.93 -0.14 24.76
C SER A 96 2.70 1.32 24.39
N LEU A 97 3.19 2.23 25.25
CA LEU A 97 3.19 3.67 24.97
C LEU A 97 4.09 4.03 23.78
N ILE A 98 5.07 3.18 23.46
CA ILE A 98 5.96 3.40 22.31
C ILE A 98 5.17 3.38 21.00
N ASN A 99 4.17 2.50 20.87
CA ASN A 99 3.34 2.43 19.67
C ASN A 99 2.51 3.70 19.46
N ILE A 100 2.09 4.36 20.53
CA ILE A 100 1.40 5.65 20.48
C ILE A 100 2.35 6.72 19.92
N VAL A 101 3.60 6.76 20.41
CA VAL A 101 4.62 7.70 19.93
C VAL A 101 4.95 7.46 18.46
N ILE A 102 5.16 6.21 18.05
CA ILE A 102 5.40 5.84 16.65
C ILE A 102 4.21 6.29 15.78
N THR A 103 2.98 6.03 16.21
CA THR A 103 1.77 6.43 15.50
C THR A 103 1.69 7.95 15.35
N LEU A 104 2.03 8.70 16.41
CA LEU A 104 2.07 10.17 16.36
C LEU A 104 3.13 10.67 15.36
N VAL A 105 4.35 10.13 15.42
CA VAL A 105 5.45 10.50 14.51
C VAL A 105 5.07 10.23 13.06
N PHE A 106 4.58 9.04 12.74
CA PHE A 106 4.14 8.71 11.38
C PHE A 106 2.90 9.50 10.95
N GLY A 107 2.02 9.88 11.88
CA GLY A 107 0.91 10.80 11.63
C GLY A 107 1.41 12.19 11.19
N ILE A 108 2.42 12.73 11.87
CA ILE A 108 3.06 14.00 11.51
C ILE A 108 3.76 13.89 10.15
N VAL A 109 4.51 12.82 9.91
CA VAL A 109 5.14 12.56 8.59
C VAL A 109 4.07 12.52 7.50
N GLY A 110 2.97 11.80 7.72
CA GLY A 110 1.84 11.73 6.79
C GLY A 110 1.18 13.10 6.53
N PHE A 111 1.12 13.97 7.53
CA PHE A 111 0.66 15.35 7.38
C PHE A 111 1.59 16.16 6.48
N PHE A 112 2.91 16.11 6.70
CA PHE A 112 3.88 16.78 5.83
C PHE A 112 3.83 16.25 4.40
N MET A 113 3.69 14.94 4.21
CA MET A 113 3.52 14.36 2.87
C MET A 113 2.27 14.92 2.17
N LYS A 114 1.17 15.12 2.90
CA LYS A 114 -0.05 15.73 2.34
C LYS A 114 0.20 17.18 1.92
N VAL A 115 0.89 17.96 2.76
CA VAL A 115 1.22 19.38 2.46
C VAL A 115 2.16 19.49 1.27
N LEU A 116 3.17 18.62 1.20
CA LEU A 116 4.17 18.55 0.12
C LEU A 116 3.64 17.85 -1.15
N LYS A 117 2.38 17.40 -1.17
CA LYS A 117 1.74 16.65 -2.27
C LYS A 117 2.47 15.34 -2.64
N TYR A 118 3.15 14.73 -1.67
CA TYR A 118 3.74 13.41 -1.85
C TYR A 118 2.71 12.29 -1.73
N SER A 119 2.92 11.23 -2.52
CA SER A 119 2.07 10.04 -2.49
C SER A 119 2.34 9.21 -1.24
N ARG A 120 1.43 9.28 -0.26
CA ARG A 120 1.40 8.39 0.91
C ARG A 120 1.38 6.92 0.53
N ALA A 121 0.69 6.59 -0.58
CA ALA A 121 0.62 5.24 -1.10
C ALA A 121 1.99 4.72 -1.57
N SER A 122 2.79 5.59 -2.21
CA SER A 122 4.14 5.22 -2.67
C SER A 122 5.07 4.89 -1.51
N LEU A 123 4.97 5.61 -0.39
CA LEU A 123 5.76 5.33 0.80
C LEU A 123 5.40 3.96 1.40
N LEU A 124 4.10 3.66 1.53
CA LEU A 124 3.66 2.36 2.06
C LEU A 124 4.10 1.20 1.17
N ILE A 125 4.01 1.36 -0.16
CA ILE A 125 4.48 0.35 -1.11
C ILE A 125 6.00 0.16 -0.96
N GLY A 126 6.78 1.26 -0.89
CA GLY A 126 8.23 1.19 -0.71
C GLY A 126 8.64 0.55 0.62
N LEU A 127 7.91 0.83 1.70
CA LEU A 127 8.19 0.27 3.03
C LEU A 127 8.00 -1.25 3.06
N VAL A 128 6.90 -1.75 2.50
CA VAL A 128 6.58 -3.19 2.49
C VAL A 128 7.48 -3.96 1.53
N LEU A 129 7.83 -3.36 0.39
CA LEU A 129 8.66 -4.02 -0.62
C LEU A 129 10.15 -3.89 -0.33
N GLY A 130 10.56 -2.91 0.48
CA GLY A 130 11.96 -2.63 0.79
C GLY A 130 12.71 -3.85 1.29
N GLU A 131 12.14 -4.56 2.27
CA GLU A 131 12.73 -5.78 2.83
C GLU A 131 12.93 -6.86 1.75
N THR A 132 11.90 -7.12 0.95
CA THR A 132 11.96 -8.11 -0.13
C THR A 132 12.99 -7.71 -1.18
N ILE A 133 13.05 -6.43 -1.56
CA ILE A 133 14.02 -5.93 -2.53
C ILE A 133 15.43 -6.05 -1.97
N GLU A 134 15.68 -5.66 -0.72
CA GLU A 134 16.98 -5.71 -0.08
C GLU A 134 17.50 -7.14 0.05
N LYS A 135 16.65 -8.08 0.48
CA LYS A 135 16.98 -9.50 0.55
C LYS A 135 17.37 -10.05 -0.82
N ASN A 136 16.58 -9.76 -1.85
CA ASN A 136 16.87 -10.23 -3.22
C ASN A 136 18.12 -9.56 -3.81
N LEU A 137 18.35 -8.27 -3.50
CA LEU A 137 19.55 -7.56 -3.93
C LEU A 137 20.80 -8.15 -3.28
N TYR A 138 20.74 -8.43 -1.98
CA TYR A 138 21.83 -9.07 -1.26
C TYR A 138 22.16 -10.46 -1.84
N LEU A 139 21.13 -11.27 -2.13
CA LEU A 139 21.29 -12.57 -2.78
C LEU A 139 21.95 -12.44 -4.17
N ALA A 140 21.51 -11.49 -4.99
CA ALA A 140 22.08 -11.27 -6.32
C ALA A 140 23.56 -10.87 -6.24
N ILE A 141 23.92 -9.95 -5.35
CA ILE A 141 25.31 -9.54 -5.11
C ILE A 141 26.14 -10.70 -4.55
N GLN A 142 25.55 -11.59 -3.76
CA GLN A 142 26.26 -12.74 -3.21
C GLN A 142 26.56 -13.83 -4.25
N ILE A 143 25.70 -13.98 -5.26
CA ILE A 143 25.86 -14.97 -6.34
C ILE A 143 26.86 -14.47 -7.39
N ASP A 144 26.63 -13.30 -7.96
CA ASP A 144 27.40 -12.79 -9.12
C ASP A 144 28.37 -11.64 -8.77
N GLY A 145 28.43 -11.27 -7.49
CA GLY A 145 29.25 -10.14 -7.04
C GLY A 145 28.70 -8.78 -7.52
N PRO A 146 29.49 -7.70 -7.39
CA PRO A 146 29.10 -6.37 -7.87
C PRO A 146 28.98 -6.30 -9.41
N LEU A 147 29.47 -7.32 -10.14
CA LEU A 147 29.37 -7.40 -11.60
C LEU A 147 27.95 -7.71 -12.09
N PHE A 148 27.07 -8.20 -11.20
CA PHE A 148 25.64 -8.41 -11.49
C PHE A 148 25.00 -7.20 -12.19
N PHE A 149 25.29 -5.97 -11.74
CA PHE A 149 24.72 -4.76 -12.33
C PHE A 149 25.08 -4.52 -13.80
N LEU A 150 26.15 -5.14 -14.31
CA LEU A 150 26.60 -5.02 -15.69
C LEU A 150 25.96 -6.08 -16.61
N GLU A 151 25.23 -7.05 -16.07
CA GLU A 151 24.48 -7.99 -16.87
C GLU A 151 23.36 -7.30 -17.66
N LEU A 152 23.03 -7.85 -18.84
CA LEU A 152 22.08 -7.22 -19.75
C LEU A 152 20.70 -6.97 -19.11
N LEU A 153 20.26 -7.87 -18.22
CA LEU A 153 18.94 -7.81 -17.61
C LEU A 153 18.83 -6.69 -16.54
N PRO A 154 19.65 -6.66 -15.47
CA PRO A 154 19.61 -5.57 -14.50
C PRO A 154 19.99 -4.22 -15.11
N LEU A 155 20.95 -4.17 -16.04
CA LEU A 155 21.33 -2.92 -16.69
C LEU A 155 20.18 -2.34 -17.53
N SER A 156 19.47 -3.17 -18.30
CA SER A 156 18.31 -2.72 -19.08
C SER A 156 17.15 -2.26 -18.21
N LEU A 157 16.85 -2.97 -17.12
CA LEU A 157 15.85 -2.57 -16.11
C LEU A 157 16.21 -1.22 -15.47
N LEU A 158 17.48 -1.01 -15.13
CA LEU A 158 17.95 0.23 -14.52
C LEU A 158 17.84 1.41 -15.50
N LEU A 159 18.20 1.20 -16.77
CA LEU A 159 18.01 2.20 -17.83
C LEU A 159 16.53 2.54 -18.05
N ILE A 160 15.64 1.55 -18.07
CA ILE A 160 14.19 1.76 -18.18
C ILE A 160 13.68 2.55 -16.97
N ALA A 161 14.10 2.19 -15.75
CA ALA A 161 13.70 2.89 -14.53
C ALA A 161 14.13 4.36 -14.56
N ILE A 162 15.38 4.64 -14.96
CA ILE A 162 15.88 6.01 -15.15
C ILE A 162 15.07 6.75 -16.22
N LEU A 163 14.80 6.11 -17.36
CA LEU A 163 14.01 6.72 -18.44
C LEU A 163 12.61 7.11 -17.96
N VAL A 164 11.92 6.20 -17.26
CA VAL A 164 10.60 6.44 -16.68
C VAL A 164 10.64 7.57 -15.66
N LEU A 165 11.67 7.62 -14.81
CA LEU A 165 11.87 8.71 -13.85
C LEU A 165 12.03 10.06 -14.55
N ILE A 166 12.89 10.13 -15.59
CA ILE A 166 13.12 11.34 -16.37
C ILE A 166 11.82 11.79 -17.05
N LEU A 167 11.07 10.86 -17.66
CA LEU A 167 9.78 11.17 -18.29
C LEU A 167 8.76 11.68 -17.26
N ASN A 168 8.70 11.06 -16.08
CA ASN A 168 7.80 11.49 -15.01
C ASN A 168 8.12 12.91 -14.54
N VAL A 169 9.41 13.22 -14.33
CA VAL A 169 9.85 14.57 -13.96
C VAL A 169 9.56 15.57 -15.09
N ARG A 170 9.87 15.24 -16.35
CA ARG A 170 9.60 16.11 -17.51
C ARG A 170 8.10 16.39 -17.71
N LEU A 171 7.24 15.38 -17.51
CA LEU A 171 5.79 15.52 -17.63
C LEU A 171 5.18 16.20 -16.41
N GLY A 172 5.70 15.95 -15.20
CA GLY A 172 5.33 16.64 -13.96
C GLY A 172 5.76 18.10 -13.90
N LEU A 173 6.75 18.49 -14.72
CA LEU A 173 7.20 19.88 -14.90
C LEU A 173 6.44 20.65 -15.99
N LYS A 174 5.53 20.02 -16.76
CA LYS A 174 4.61 20.81 -17.58
C LYS A 174 3.67 21.55 -16.63
N PRO A 175 3.74 22.89 -16.54
CA PRO A 175 2.78 23.65 -15.75
C PRO A 175 1.40 23.26 -16.26
N GLY A 176 0.52 22.87 -15.35
CA GLY A 176 -0.85 22.55 -15.69
C GLY A 176 -1.38 23.61 -16.63
N ARG A 177 -1.72 23.20 -17.86
CA ARG A 177 -2.64 23.95 -18.70
C ARG A 177 -3.94 23.99 -17.91
N SER A 178 -4.07 25.03 -17.09
CA SER A 178 -5.35 25.59 -16.72
C SER A 178 -6.09 25.90 -18.02
N ALA A 179 -6.98 25.00 -18.39
CA ALA A 179 -8.21 25.33 -19.09
C ALA A 179 -9.29 24.96 -18.04
N ASN A 180 -9.90 25.88 -17.29
CA ASN A 180 -10.60 27.06 -17.77
C ASN A 180 -11.16 26.85 -19.17
N GLU A 181 -12.19 26.03 -19.24
CA GLU A 181 -13.32 26.26 -20.14
C GLU A 181 -14.57 25.61 -19.52
N ARG A 182 -15.31 26.45 -18.78
CA ARG A 182 -16.75 26.41 -18.47
C ARG A 182 -17.26 25.38 -17.45
#